data_AF-A0A969LMK6-F1
#
_entry.id   AF-A0A969LMK6-F1
#
_cell.length_a   1.000
_cell.length_b   1.000
_cell.length_c   1.000
_cell.angle_alpha   90.00
_cell.angle_beta   90.00
_cell.angle_gamma   90.00
#
_symmetry.space_group_name_H-M   'P 1'
#
loop_
_entity.id
_entity.type
_entity.pdbx_description
1 polymer ?
#
loop_
_entity_poly.entity_id
_entity_poly.type
_entity_poly.pdbx_seq_one_letter_code
_entity_poly.pdbx_strand_id
1 'polypeptide(L)'
;QSAAEAGKMGSDGGMPDVRSLRIPLKYLANLLTAGDEQPVALGLERMLAMRAYMRAKTIEGVLDETIATKVGLKGQQIEDMYHVMAIANYEDRFVIPTVHRELGEDAYDLRGSCGFTFGNGCSETGLFGGSKQRKAKTPMEVV
;
A
#
# COMPACT_ATOMS: atom_id res chain seq x y z
N GLN A 1 23.46 -4.11 18.48
CA GLN A 1 24.55 -4.32 17.52
C GLN A 1 25.39 -5.56 17.85
N SER A 2 25.45 -6.04 19.10
CA SER A 2 26.27 -7.21 19.50
C SER A 2 25.77 -8.62 19.12
N ALA A 3 24.52 -8.81 18.70
CA ALA A 3 24.02 -10.15 18.33
C ALA A 3 24.35 -10.55 16.87
N ALA A 4 24.61 -9.57 16.00
CA ALA A 4 24.98 -9.80 14.60
C ALA A 4 26.45 -10.21 14.44
N GLU A 5 27.35 -9.70 15.31
CA GLU A 5 28.76 -10.10 15.34
C GLU A 5 29.00 -11.51 15.91
N ALA A 6 28.05 -12.07 16.66
CA ALA A 6 28.24 -13.34 17.34
C ALA A 6 27.95 -14.59 16.47
N GLY A 7 27.68 -14.44 15.17
CA GLY A 7 27.44 -15.57 14.26
C GLY A 7 26.25 -16.48 14.62
N LYS A 8 25.37 -16.03 15.53
CA LYS A 8 24.21 -16.80 16.04
C LYS A 8 22.89 -16.46 15.36
N MET A 9 22.90 -15.77 14.24
CA MET A 9 21.74 -15.70 13.36
C MET A 9 21.90 -16.80 12.32
N GLY A 10 20.96 -17.76 12.29
CA GLY A 10 20.88 -18.72 11.21
C GLY A 10 20.66 -17.97 9.91
N SER A 11 21.75 -17.72 9.20
CA SER A 11 21.73 -17.07 7.90
C SER A 11 21.63 -18.14 6.84
N ASP A 12 20.44 -18.35 6.31
CA ASP A 12 20.28 -19.20 5.13
C ASP A 12 20.67 -18.35 3.92
N GLY A 13 21.93 -18.46 3.46
CA GLY A 13 22.46 -17.70 2.31
C GLY A 13 22.60 -16.19 2.52
N GLY A 14 22.82 -15.73 3.76
CA GLY A 14 22.92 -14.29 4.07
C GLY A 14 21.57 -13.60 4.31
N MET A 15 20.47 -14.37 4.36
CA MET A 15 19.17 -13.89 4.79
C MET A 15 19.01 -14.00 6.32
N PRO A 16 18.65 -12.94 7.05
CA PRO A 16 18.28 -13.05 8.46
C PRO A 16 16.97 -13.84 8.60
N ASP A 17 16.90 -14.76 9.58
CA ASP A 17 15.64 -15.42 9.94
C ASP A 17 14.64 -14.38 10.48
N VAL A 18 13.39 -14.42 10.01
CA VAL A 18 12.31 -13.53 10.48
C VAL A 18 12.11 -13.65 11.99
N ARG A 19 12.34 -14.83 12.55
CA ARG A 19 12.23 -15.07 14.00
C ARG A 19 13.37 -14.45 14.81
N SER A 20 14.47 -14.06 14.15
CA SER A 20 15.61 -13.36 14.76
C SER A 20 15.45 -11.83 14.79
N LEU A 21 14.36 -11.31 14.23
CA LEU A 21 14.06 -9.87 14.27
C LEU A 21 13.83 -9.40 15.70
N ARG A 22 14.30 -8.19 16.00
CA ARG A 22 14.19 -7.58 17.34
C ARG A 22 12.73 -7.37 17.79
N ILE A 23 11.83 -7.13 16.84
CA ILE A 23 10.41 -6.88 17.13
C ILE A 23 9.71 -8.24 17.18
N PRO A 24 9.01 -8.58 18.28
CA PRO A 24 8.28 -9.84 18.38
C PRO A 24 7.18 -9.94 17.31
N LEU A 25 7.11 -11.06 16.58
CA LEU A 25 6.06 -11.29 15.59
C LEU A 25 4.65 -11.20 16.20
N LYS A 26 4.49 -11.75 17.41
CA LYS A 26 3.23 -11.69 18.17
C LYS A 26 2.68 -10.27 18.33
N TYR A 27 3.56 -9.28 18.47
CA TYR A 27 3.14 -7.88 18.58
C TYR A 27 2.51 -7.39 17.27
N LEU A 28 3.17 -7.66 16.14
CA LEU A 28 2.68 -7.29 14.82
C LEU A 28 1.40 -8.05 14.45
N ALA A 29 1.32 -9.33 14.81
CA ALA A 29 0.15 -10.17 14.58
C ALA A 29 -1.10 -9.62 15.29
N ASN A 30 -0.96 -9.22 16.56
CA ASN A 30 -2.06 -8.61 17.31
C ASN A 30 -2.54 -7.28 16.69
N LEU A 31 -1.65 -6.53 16.03
CA LEU A 31 -1.98 -5.24 15.42
C LEU A 31 -2.64 -5.40 14.05
N LEU A 32 -2.13 -6.31 13.21
CA LEU A 32 -2.47 -6.35 11.77
C LEU A 32 -3.38 -7.52 11.39
N THR A 33 -3.36 -8.61 12.16
CA THR A 33 -3.93 -9.91 11.74
C THR A 33 -4.67 -10.62 12.88
N ALA A 34 -5.19 -9.85 13.84
CA ALA A 34 -5.98 -10.35 14.98
C ALA A 34 -5.29 -11.46 15.81
N GLY A 35 -3.95 -11.45 15.85
CA GLY A 35 -3.13 -12.41 16.59
C GLY A 35 -2.58 -13.59 15.77
N ASP A 36 -2.90 -13.69 14.47
CA ASP A 36 -2.31 -14.70 13.58
C ASP A 36 -0.92 -14.29 13.08
N GLU A 37 0.12 -15.00 13.51
CA GLU A 37 1.51 -14.70 13.15
C GLU A 37 1.89 -15.12 11.72
N GLN A 38 1.19 -16.09 11.13
CA GLN A 38 1.53 -16.65 9.80
C GLN A 38 1.55 -15.61 8.66
N PRO A 39 0.49 -14.80 8.45
CA PRO A 39 0.50 -13.78 7.39
C PRO A 39 1.59 -12.72 7.58
N VAL A 40 1.92 -12.38 8.82
CA VAL A 40 2.98 -11.42 9.14
C VAL A 40 4.35 -12.01 8.85
N ALA A 41 4.60 -13.26 9.27
CA ALA A 41 5.84 -13.97 8.99
C ALA A 41 6.09 -14.05 7.48
N LEU A 42 5.08 -14.50 6.72
CA LEU A 42 5.17 -14.60 5.26
C LEU A 42 5.46 -13.25 4.59
N GLY A 43 4.83 -12.17 5.05
CA GLY A 43 5.09 -10.83 4.54
C GLY A 43 6.54 -10.40 4.77
N LEU A 44 7.05 -10.62 5.98
CA LEU A 44 8.44 -10.30 6.34
C LEU A 44 9.45 -11.16 5.57
N GLU A 45 9.17 -12.45 5.39
CA GLU A 45 10.00 -13.36 4.60
C GLU A 45 10.09 -12.91 3.14
N ARG A 46 8.98 -12.47 2.54
CA ARG A 46 8.96 -11.93 1.17
C ARG A 46 9.76 -10.63 1.03
N MET A 47 9.67 -9.74 2.01
CA MET A 47 10.46 -8.49 2.02
C MET A 47 11.96 -8.76 2.12
N LEU A 48 12.33 -9.74 2.93
CA LEU A 48 13.70 -10.22 3.03
C LEU A 48 14.14 -10.89 1.72
N ALA A 49 13.30 -11.75 1.12
CA ALA A 49 13.55 -12.41 -0.18
C ALA A 49 13.86 -11.41 -1.28
N MET A 50 13.06 -10.34 -1.39
CA MET A 50 13.31 -9.25 -2.34
C MET A 50 14.70 -8.63 -2.13
N ARG A 51 15.10 -8.38 -0.88
CA ARG A 51 16.41 -7.80 -0.57
C ARG A 51 17.56 -8.71 -0.96
N ALA A 52 17.47 -10.01 -0.69
CA ALA A 52 18.51 -10.97 -1.08
C ALA A 52 18.58 -11.15 -2.60
N TYR A 53 17.43 -11.28 -3.28
CA TYR A 53 17.36 -11.41 -4.73
C TYR A 53 17.98 -10.20 -5.44
N MET A 54 17.61 -8.98 -5.03
CA MET A 54 18.16 -7.77 -5.63
C MET A 54 19.64 -7.58 -5.31
N ARG A 55 20.11 -8.04 -4.15
CA ARG A 55 21.54 -8.07 -3.81
C ARG A 55 22.31 -9.02 -4.74
N ALA A 56 21.84 -10.24 -4.94
CA ALA A 56 22.46 -11.21 -5.85
C ALA A 56 22.52 -10.65 -7.28
N LYS A 57 21.41 -10.05 -7.74
CA LYS A 57 21.33 -9.41 -9.07
C LYS A 57 22.29 -8.23 -9.23
N THR A 58 22.41 -7.36 -8.22
CA THR A 58 23.19 -6.11 -8.33
C THR A 58 24.67 -6.27 -8.00
N ILE A 59 25.02 -7.12 -7.03
CA ILE A 59 26.41 -7.31 -6.58
C ILE A 59 27.08 -8.46 -7.32
N GLU A 60 26.42 -9.60 -7.38
CA GLU A 60 27.00 -10.84 -7.93
C GLU A 60 26.69 -11.01 -9.42
N GLY A 61 25.70 -10.26 -9.94
CA GLY A 61 25.28 -10.33 -11.35
C GLY A 61 24.52 -11.61 -11.70
N VAL A 62 24.06 -12.37 -10.69
CA VAL A 62 23.38 -13.66 -10.87
C VAL A 62 21.89 -13.50 -10.57
N LEU A 63 21.05 -14.04 -11.46
CA LEU A 63 19.62 -14.15 -11.25
C LEU A 63 19.33 -15.46 -10.51
N ASP A 64 19.30 -15.41 -9.18
CA ASP A 64 19.00 -16.57 -8.34
C ASP A 64 17.49 -16.72 -8.10
N GLU A 65 16.82 -17.48 -8.97
CA GLU A 65 15.38 -17.78 -8.85
C GLU A 65 15.03 -18.66 -7.65
N THR A 66 16.01 -19.30 -7.00
CA THR A 66 15.74 -20.17 -5.83
C THR A 66 15.23 -19.35 -4.65
N ILE A 67 15.72 -18.11 -4.49
CA ILE A 67 15.28 -17.17 -3.45
C ILE A 67 13.81 -16.80 -3.64
N ALA A 68 13.39 -16.56 -4.88
CA ALA A 68 11.99 -16.23 -5.18
C ALA A 68 11.08 -17.44 -4.91
N THR A 69 11.51 -18.63 -5.34
CA THR A 69 10.75 -19.87 -5.19
C THR A 69 10.54 -20.24 -3.72
N LYS A 70 11.53 -20.00 -2.84
CA LYS A 70 11.41 -20.25 -1.39
C LYS A 70 10.21 -19.55 -0.75
N VAL A 71 9.86 -18.35 -1.20
CA VAL A 71 8.73 -17.56 -0.69
C VAL A 71 7.47 -17.64 -1.56
N GLY A 72 7.47 -18.56 -2.54
CA GLY A 72 6.37 -18.79 -3.46
C GLY A 72 6.15 -17.65 -4.46
N LEU A 73 7.20 -16.90 -4.82
CA LEU A 73 7.17 -15.82 -5.80
C LEU A 73 8.00 -16.19 -7.04
N LYS A 74 7.73 -15.51 -8.15
CA LYS A 74 8.57 -15.52 -9.36
C LYS A 74 9.55 -14.35 -9.32
N GLY A 75 10.70 -14.48 -9.99
CA GLY A 75 11.68 -13.39 -10.11
C GLY A 75 11.07 -12.09 -10.63
N GLN A 76 10.20 -12.17 -11.64
CA GLN A 76 9.45 -11.00 -12.17
C GLN A 76 8.60 -10.31 -11.09
N GLN A 77 7.90 -11.07 -10.24
CA GLN A 77 7.09 -10.48 -9.17
C GLN A 77 7.96 -9.74 -8.14
N ILE A 78 9.18 -10.22 -7.89
CA ILE A 78 10.14 -9.53 -7.02
C ILE A 78 10.62 -8.22 -7.67
N GLU A 79 10.83 -8.21 -8.98
CA GLU A 79 11.22 -7.00 -9.71
C GLU A 79 10.08 -5.95 -9.71
N ASP A 80 8.84 -6.38 -9.90
CA ASP A 80 7.66 -5.52 -9.78
C ASP A 80 7.52 -4.96 -8.35
N MET A 81 7.72 -5.81 -7.33
CA MET A 81 7.75 -5.37 -5.94
C MET A 81 8.85 -4.33 -5.71
N TYR A 82 10.05 -4.56 -6.26
CA TYR A 82 11.16 -3.60 -6.15
C TYR A 82 10.83 -2.27 -6.84
N HIS A 83 10.18 -2.30 -8.00
CA HIS A 83 9.73 -1.10 -8.70
C HIS A 83 8.76 -0.28 -7.84
N VAL A 84 7.70 -0.92 -7.32
CA VAL A 84 6.66 -0.23 -6.53
C VAL A 84 7.18 0.23 -5.16
N MET A 85 8.01 -0.57 -4.50
CA MET A 85 8.40 -0.33 -3.10
C MET A 85 9.74 0.41 -2.96
N ALA A 86 10.73 0.16 -3.82
CA ALA A 86 12.07 0.71 -3.70
C ALA A 86 12.32 1.90 -4.63
N ILE A 87 11.90 1.82 -5.90
CA ILE A 87 11.97 2.97 -6.82
C ILE A 87 10.85 3.95 -6.49
N ALA A 88 9.62 3.44 -6.38
CA ALA A 88 8.45 4.15 -5.90
C ALA A 88 8.22 5.50 -6.61
N ASN A 89 8.13 5.47 -7.95
CA ASN A 89 7.83 6.66 -8.75
C ASN A 89 6.47 7.27 -8.34
N TYR A 90 6.30 8.56 -8.61
CA TYR A 90 5.11 9.28 -8.19
C TYR A 90 3.84 8.69 -8.82
N GLU A 91 3.88 8.38 -10.12
CA GLU A 91 2.76 7.76 -10.83
C GLU A 91 2.33 6.39 -10.28
N ASP A 92 3.26 5.61 -9.72
CA ASP A 92 2.97 4.26 -9.21
C ASP A 92 2.47 4.28 -7.77
N ARG A 93 2.83 5.32 -7.00
CA ARG A 93 2.45 5.44 -5.59
C ARG A 93 1.00 5.84 -5.41
N PHE A 94 0.47 6.66 -6.32
CA PHE A 94 -0.84 7.29 -6.18
C PHE A 94 -1.71 7.07 -7.42
N VAL A 95 -2.44 5.96 -7.42
CA VAL A 95 -3.46 5.69 -8.43
C VAL A 95 -4.80 6.25 -7.94
N ILE A 96 -4.93 7.58 -8.01
CA ILE A 96 -6.15 8.30 -7.61
C ILE A 96 -6.92 8.68 -8.88
N PRO A 97 -7.99 7.95 -9.24
CA PRO A 97 -8.81 8.31 -10.39
C PRO A 97 -9.60 9.60 -10.11
N THR A 98 -9.98 10.31 -11.17
CA THR A 98 -10.89 11.44 -11.06
C THR A 98 -12.25 10.99 -10.54
N VAL A 99 -12.75 11.68 -9.52
CA VAL A 99 -14.13 11.49 -9.07
C VAL A 99 -15.07 12.16 -10.07
N HIS A 100 -15.90 11.36 -10.73
CA HIS A 100 -16.88 11.82 -11.72
C HIS A 100 -18.10 12.48 -11.06
N ARG A 101 -17.88 13.64 -10.41
CA ARG A 101 -18.92 14.40 -9.69
C ARG A 101 -20.04 14.90 -10.60
N GLU A 102 -19.75 15.10 -11.88
CA GLU A 102 -20.69 15.50 -12.93
C GLU A 102 -21.83 14.50 -13.16
N LEU A 103 -21.67 13.24 -12.74
CA LEU A 103 -22.72 12.24 -12.87
C LEU A 103 -23.79 12.35 -11.76
N GLY A 104 -23.45 12.97 -10.63
CA GLY A 104 -24.32 13.06 -9.46
C GLY A 104 -24.85 14.47 -9.15
N GLU A 105 -24.14 15.51 -9.58
CA GLU A 105 -24.45 16.92 -9.33
C GLU A 105 -24.46 17.71 -10.65
N ASP A 106 -25.25 18.78 -10.74
CA ASP A 106 -25.14 19.71 -11.85
C ASP A 106 -23.82 20.49 -11.71
N ALA A 107 -22.82 20.08 -12.49
CA ALA A 107 -21.48 20.65 -12.45
C ALA A 107 -21.46 22.16 -12.78
N TYR A 108 -22.41 22.67 -13.56
CA TYR A 108 -22.49 24.09 -13.90
C TYR A 108 -22.99 24.92 -12.72
N ASP A 109 -24.02 24.44 -12.01
CA ASP A 109 -24.55 25.09 -10.82
C ASP A 109 -23.54 25.06 -9.67
N LEU A 110 -22.86 23.92 -9.48
CA LEU A 110 -21.85 23.78 -8.42
C LEU A 110 -20.64 24.69 -8.62
N ARG A 111 -20.18 24.85 -9.87
CA ARG A 111 -19.06 25.75 -10.22
C ARG A 111 -19.38 27.22 -9.92
N GLY A 112 -20.66 27.62 -10.01
CA GLY A 112 -21.11 28.99 -9.75
C GLY A 112 -21.49 29.27 -8.29
N SER A 113 -21.90 28.24 -7.54
CA SER A 113 -22.48 28.39 -6.20
C SER A 113 -21.52 28.06 -5.04
N CYS A 114 -20.60 27.12 -5.22
CA CYS A 114 -19.72 26.68 -4.13
C CYS A 114 -18.43 27.53 -4.09
N GLY A 115 -18.24 28.32 -3.02
CA GLY A 115 -17.06 29.18 -2.82
C GLY A 115 -17.38 30.56 -2.21
N PHE A 116 -18.59 31.06 -2.35
CA PHE A 116 -19.08 32.27 -1.69
C PHE A 116 -19.96 31.89 -0.50
N THR A 117 -19.44 31.96 0.73
CA THR A 117 -20.20 31.57 1.93
C THR A 117 -20.20 32.69 2.98
N PHE A 118 -21.40 33.17 3.34
CA PHE A 118 -21.64 34.02 4.52
C PHE A 118 -22.00 33.14 5.74
N GLY A 119 -21.26 32.05 5.96
CA GLY A 119 -21.39 31.22 7.16
C GLY A 119 -22.22 29.94 7.05
N ASN A 120 -22.72 29.56 5.88
CA ASN A 120 -23.24 28.21 5.65
C ASN A 120 -22.51 27.60 4.45
N GLY A 121 -21.49 26.79 4.73
CA GLY A 121 -20.69 26.09 3.72
C GLY A 121 -21.57 25.17 2.87
N CYS A 122 -21.39 25.21 1.54
CA CYS A 122 -22.05 24.43 0.48
C CYS A 122 -23.12 23.41 0.94
N SER A 123 -24.21 23.90 1.56
CA SER A 123 -25.29 23.11 2.15
C SER A 123 -26.64 23.75 1.83
N GLU A 124 -27.70 22.96 2.03
CA GLU A 124 -28.97 22.92 1.29
C GLU A 124 -29.81 24.20 1.13
N THR A 125 -29.39 25.36 1.63
CA THR A 125 -30.15 26.61 1.45
C THR A 125 -29.22 27.79 1.16
N GLY A 126 -29.11 28.15 -0.11
CA GLY A 126 -28.55 29.44 -0.54
C GLY A 126 -29.46 30.62 -0.17
N LEU A 127 -28.89 31.83 -0.16
CA LEU A 127 -29.51 33.11 0.21
C LEU A 127 -30.86 33.41 -0.48
N PHE A 128 -31.11 32.78 -1.63
CA PHE A 128 -32.30 32.99 -2.45
C PHE A 128 -33.29 31.81 -2.43
N GLY A 129 -33.10 30.84 -1.52
CA GLY A 129 -33.95 29.65 -1.45
C GLY A 129 -33.73 28.73 -2.66
N GLY A 130 -32.69 27.90 -2.60
CA GLY A 130 -32.42 26.89 -3.62
C GLY A 130 -33.31 25.65 -3.48
N SER A 131 -33.75 25.09 -4.60
CA SER A 131 -34.53 23.85 -4.66
C SER A 131 -33.73 22.67 -4.10
N LYS A 132 -34.44 21.71 -3.47
CA LYS A 132 -33.86 20.49 -2.87
C LYS A 132 -32.89 19.83 -3.85
N GLN A 133 -31.61 19.77 -3.48
CA GLN A 133 -30.61 19.05 -4.24
C GLN A 133 -30.98 17.56 -4.28
N ARG A 134 -30.96 16.97 -5.48
CA ARG A 134 -31.11 15.53 -5.63
C ARG A 134 -29.85 14.90 -5.05
N LYS A 135 -30.01 14.03 -4.05
CA LYS A 135 -28.88 13.25 -3.51
C LYS A 135 -28.25 12.43 -4.64
N ALA A 136 -26.96 12.68 -4.89
CA ALA A 136 -26.17 11.88 -5.81
C ALA A 136 -26.19 10.42 -5.36
N LYS A 137 -26.57 9.50 -6.27
CA LYS A 137 -26.43 8.06 -6.06
C LYS A 137 -25.05 7.64 -6.52
N THR A 138 -24.36 6.86 -5.69
CA THR A 138 -23.09 6.26 -6.12
C THR A 138 -23.35 5.21 -7.21
N PRO A 139 -22.41 4.94 -8.13
CA PRO A 139 -22.60 3.93 -9.17
C PRO A 139 -22.89 2.52 -8.63
N MET A 140 -22.59 2.24 -7.35
CA MET A 140 -22.96 1.00 -6.67
C MET A 140 -24.44 0.93 -6.24
N GLU A 141 -25.15 2.06 -6.17
CA GLU A 141 -26.58 2.14 -5.82
C GLU A 141 -27.51 2.16 -7.05
N VAL A 142 -26.93 2.16 -8.26
CA VAL A 142 -27.67 2.23 -9.55
C VAL A 142 -27.79 0.85 -10.21
N VAL A 143 -27.39 -0.23 -9.50
CA VAL A 143 -27.59 -1.63 -9.89
C VAL A 143 -28.73 -2.25 -9.09
#